data_AF-A0AAW9KH02-F1
#
_entry.id   AF-A0AAW9KH02-F1
#
_cell.length_a   1.000
_cell.length_b   1.000
_cell.length_c   1.000
_cell.angle_alpha   90.00
_cell.angle_beta   90.00
_cell.angle_gamma   90.00
#
_symmetry.space_group_name_H-M   'P 1'
#
loop_
_entity.id
_entity.type
_entity.pdbx_description
1 polymer ?
#
loop_
_entity_poly.entity_id
_entity_poly.type
_entity_poly.pdbx_seq_one_letter_code
_entity_poly.pdbx_strand_id
1 'polypeptide(L)'
;YVVLGHSERREYFNETDEALNKKVKAAFAHNLTPILCCGETLEQRENGTTNEVVGAQIKADLEGLSKELAEKVVIAYEPIWAIGTGKTATNEQANETIMAIRNVVVEMFGEEVADKVRIQYGGSVKP
;
A
#
# COMPACT_ATOMS: atom_id res chain seq x y z
N TYR A 1 16.16 -1.38 -1.38
CA TYR A 1 14.71 -1.18 -1.49
C TYR A 1 14.26 -1.50 -2.90
N VAL A 2 13.00 -1.85 -3.09
CA VAL A 2 12.37 -2.06 -4.41
C VAL A 2 10.91 -1.59 -4.35
N VAL A 3 10.49 -0.77 -5.29
CA VAL A 3 9.08 -0.34 -5.41
C VAL A 3 8.31 -1.42 -6.14
N LEU A 4 7.16 -1.82 -5.58
CA LEU A 4 6.30 -2.88 -6.10
C LEU A 4 4.84 -2.39 -6.08
N GLY A 5 4.08 -2.69 -7.14
CA GLY A 5 2.65 -2.41 -7.16
C GLY A 5 2.30 -0.95 -7.41
N HIS A 6 3.24 -0.15 -7.91
CA HIS A 6 2.98 1.23 -8.31
C HIS A 6 1.80 1.28 -9.28
N SER A 7 0.93 2.29 -9.16
CA SER A 7 -0.32 2.40 -9.92
C SER A 7 -0.12 2.23 -11.43
N GLU A 8 0.91 2.85 -11.99
CA GLU A 8 1.29 2.73 -13.41
C GLU A 8 1.61 1.28 -13.82
N ARG A 9 2.18 0.47 -12.92
CA ARG A 9 2.45 -0.95 -13.16
C ARG A 9 1.17 -1.77 -13.17
N ARG A 10 0.26 -1.48 -12.25
CA ARG A 10 -1.06 -2.11 -12.17
C ARG A 10 -1.88 -1.77 -13.42
N GLU A 11 -1.92 -0.50 -13.80
CA GLU A 11 -2.72 0.02 -14.92
C GLU A 11 -2.17 -0.37 -16.29
N TYR A 12 -0.89 -0.11 -16.57
CA TYR A 12 -0.33 -0.26 -17.91
C TYR A 12 0.30 -1.63 -18.18
N PHE A 13 0.64 -2.37 -17.13
CA PHE A 13 1.36 -3.65 -17.24
C PHE A 13 0.61 -4.82 -16.61
N ASN A 14 -0.66 -4.62 -16.20
CA ASN A 14 -1.54 -5.64 -15.65
C ASN A 14 -0.90 -6.39 -14.47
N GLU A 15 -0.19 -5.65 -13.62
CA GLU A 15 0.41 -6.19 -12.40
C GLU A 15 -0.69 -6.47 -11.37
N THR A 16 -0.86 -7.74 -11.01
CA THR A 16 -1.93 -8.22 -10.11
C THR A 16 -1.44 -8.39 -8.67
N ASP A 17 -2.36 -8.42 -7.71
CA ASP A 17 -2.02 -8.68 -6.30
C ASP A 17 -1.35 -10.06 -6.11
N GLU A 18 -1.77 -11.07 -6.89
CA GLU A 18 -1.10 -12.39 -6.87
C GLU A 18 0.37 -12.29 -7.31
N ALA A 19 0.67 -11.50 -8.34
CA ALA A 19 2.03 -11.28 -8.80
C ALA A 19 2.83 -10.46 -7.77
N LEU A 20 2.20 -9.49 -7.11
CA LEU A 20 2.83 -8.66 -6.09
C LEU A 20 3.16 -9.43 -4.83
N ASN A 21 2.26 -10.28 -4.34
CA ASN A 21 2.55 -11.18 -3.23
C ASN A 21 3.83 -12.01 -3.48
N LYS A 22 3.95 -12.60 -4.68
CA LYS A 22 5.15 -13.34 -5.10
C LYS A 22 6.39 -12.44 -5.13
N LYS A 23 6.27 -11.20 -5.62
CA LYS A 23 7.38 -10.23 -5.68
C LYS A 23 7.80 -9.74 -4.30
N VAL A 24 6.88 -9.52 -3.38
CA VAL A 24 7.16 -9.14 -1.99
C VAL A 24 7.97 -10.23 -1.31
N LYS A 25 7.54 -11.49 -1.43
CA LYS A 25 8.28 -12.65 -0.90
C LYS A 25 9.65 -12.79 -1.55
N ALA A 26 9.74 -12.64 -2.87
CA ALA A 26 11.01 -12.70 -3.59
C ALA A 26 11.97 -11.57 -3.20
N ALA A 27 11.46 -10.34 -3.00
CA ALA A 27 12.26 -9.21 -2.55
C ALA A 27 12.96 -9.54 -1.22
N PHE A 28 12.21 -10.05 -0.24
CA PHE A 28 12.80 -10.47 1.02
C PHE A 28 13.80 -11.62 0.89
N ALA A 29 13.50 -12.63 0.05
CA ALA A 29 14.42 -13.74 -0.23
C ALA A 29 15.76 -13.27 -0.83
N HIS A 30 15.77 -12.10 -1.49
CA HIS A 30 16.96 -11.48 -2.07
C HIS A 30 17.47 -10.26 -1.26
N ASN A 31 17.12 -10.16 0.02
CA ASN A 31 17.56 -9.08 0.92
C ASN A 31 17.18 -7.66 0.46
N LEU A 32 16.09 -7.52 -0.29
CA LEU A 32 15.51 -6.24 -0.67
C LEU A 32 14.29 -5.94 0.21
N THR A 33 14.26 -4.75 0.80
CA THR A 33 13.06 -4.25 1.48
C THR A 33 12.03 -3.74 0.45
N PRO A 34 10.83 -4.32 0.39
CA PRO A 34 9.79 -3.87 -0.52
C PRO A 34 9.17 -2.54 -0.03
N ILE A 35 8.92 -1.65 -0.97
CA ILE A 35 8.01 -0.50 -0.85
C ILE A 35 6.77 -0.87 -1.66
N LEU A 36 5.72 -1.29 -0.97
CA LEU A 36 4.50 -1.80 -1.56
C LEU A 36 3.49 -0.67 -1.75
N CYS A 37 3.16 -0.34 -3.00
CA CYS A 37 2.20 0.70 -3.32
C CYS A 37 0.76 0.16 -3.33
N CYS A 38 -0.15 0.97 -2.80
CA CYS A 38 -1.58 0.70 -2.74
C CYS A 38 -2.35 2.02 -2.91
N GLY A 39 -3.58 1.93 -3.39
CA GLY A 39 -4.40 3.10 -3.65
C GLY A 39 -5.65 2.81 -4.47
N GLU A 40 -6.59 3.73 -4.37
CA GLU A 40 -7.89 3.68 -5.02
C GLU A 40 -8.01 4.67 -6.18
N THR A 41 -8.90 4.39 -7.13
CA THR A 41 -9.29 5.31 -8.20
C THR A 41 -10.20 6.43 -7.68
N LEU A 42 -10.38 7.49 -8.47
CA LEU A 42 -11.31 8.57 -8.10
C LEU A 42 -12.73 8.04 -7.89
N GLU A 43 -13.19 7.15 -8.78
CA GLU A 43 -14.51 6.52 -8.70
C GLU A 43 -14.68 5.72 -7.39
N GLN A 44 -13.67 4.96 -6.99
CA GLN A 44 -13.69 4.21 -5.73
C GLN A 44 -13.75 5.16 -4.51
N ARG A 45 -13.01 6.27 -4.55
CA ARG A 45 -13.09 7.30 -3.50
C ARG A 45 -14.48 7.95 -3.43
N GLU A 46 -15.03 8.35 -4.56
CA GLU A 46 -16.35 8.98 -4.66
C GLU A 46 -17.49 8.05 -4.25
N ASN A 47 -17.32 6.74 -4.47
CA ASN A 47 -18.25 5.70 -4.02
C ASN A 47 -18.06 5.27 -2.56
N GLY A 48 -17.08 5.84 -1.85
CA GLY A 48 -16.81 5.52 -0.44
C GLY A 48 -16.14 4.16 -0.20
N THR A 49 -15.57 3.53 -1.23
CA THR A 49 -14.99 2.18 -1.16
C THR A 49 -13.48 2.16 -0.95
N THR A 50 -12.87 3.31 -0.64
CA THR A 50 -11.41 3.43 -0.44
C THR A 50 -10.86 2.37 0.51
N ASN A 51 -11.42 2.27 1.72
CA ASN A 51 -10.87 1.37 2.75
C ASN A 51 -10.99 -0.11 2.35
N GLU A 52 -12.04 -0.46 1.61
CA GLU A 52 -12.25 -1.84 1.12
C GLU A 52 -11.23 -2.18 0.03
N VAL A 53 -11.02 -1.27 -0.91
CA VAL A 53 -10.05 -1.44 -2.01
C VAL A 53 -8.64 -1.55 -1.46
N VAL A 54 -8.21 -0.57 -0.66
CA VAL A 54 -6.84 -0.55 -0.14
C VAL A 54 -6.62 -1.70 0.83
N GLY A 55 -7.63 -2.03 1.64
CA GLY A 55 -7.56 -3.19 2.54
C GLY A 55 -7.44 -4.52 1.79
N ALA A 56 -8.17 -4.71 0.69
CA ALA A 56 -8.07 -5.91 -0.13
C ALA A 56 -6.68 -6.05 -0.77
N GLN A 57 -6.13 -4.96 -1.32
CA GLN A 57 -4.77 -4.95 -1.87
C GLN A 57 -3.74 -5.37 -0.83
N ILE A 58 -3.74 -4.74 0.36
CA ILE A 58 -2.77 -5.05 1.43
C ILE A 58 -2.93 -6.49 1.94
N LYS A 59 -4.16 -6.98 2.09
CA LYS A 59 -4.40 -8.37 2.52
C LYS A 59 -3.82 -9.37 1.53
N ALA A 60 -4.07 -9.18 0.23
CA ALA A 60 -3.58 -10.07 -0.82
C ALA A 60 -2.05 -9.98 -0.96
N ASP A 61 -1.50 -8.75 -1.00
CA ASP A 61 -0.07 -8.52 -1.24
C ASP A 61 0.82 -9.02 -0.10
N LEU A 62 0.31 -9.05 1.14
CA LEU A 62 1.06 -9.50 2.32
C LEU A 62 0.71 -10.93 2.78
N GLU A 63 -0.23 -11.59 2.12
CA GLU A 63 -0.69 -12.94 2.49
C GLU A 63 0.47 -13.93 2.65
N GLY A 64 0.54 -14.61 3.79
CA GLY A 64 1.52 -15.65 4.07
C GLY A 64 2.94 -15.14 4.38
N LEU A 65 3.13 -13.85 4.63
CA LEU A 65 4.37 -13.35 5.25
C LEU A 65 4.42 -13.74 6.73
N SER A 66 5.63 -13.93 7.25
CA SER A 66 5.86 -14.01 8.70
C SER A 66 5.81 -12.60 9.32
N LYS A 67 5.59 -12.52 10.63
CA LYS A 67 5.57 -11.25 11.37
C LYS A 67 6.89 -10.48 11.24
N GLU A 68 8.01 -11.20 11.24
CA GLU A 68 9.38 -10.65 11.14
C GLU A 68 9.68 -10.04 9.77
N LEU A 69 9.00 -10.51 8.71
CA LEU A 69 9.09 -9.89 7.38
C LEU A 69 8.08 -8.76 7.25
N ALA A 70 6.86 -8.96 7.74
CA ALA A 70 5.80 -7.95 7.70
C ALA A 70 6.24 -6.64 8.37
N GLU A 71 6.88 -6.68 9.55
CA GLU A 71 7.37 -5.48 10.25
C GLU A 71 8.42 -4.67 9.45
N LYS A 72 9.05 -5.29 8.44
CA LYS A 72 10.08 -4.65 7.61
C LYS A 72 9.52 -4.02 6.34
N VAL A 73 8.29 -4.35 5.95
CA VAL A 73 7.64 -3.79 4.76
C VAL A 73 7.48 -2.28 4.93
N VAL A 74 7.66 -1.54 3.84
CA VAL A 74 7.18 -0.15 3.73
C VAL A 74 5.94 -0.17 2.85
N ILE A 75 4.85 0.42 3.32
CA ILE A 75 3.64 0.60 2.52
C ILE A 75 3.63 2.05 2.02
N ALA A 76 3.34 2.26 0.74
CA ALA A 76 3.12 3.59 0.18
C ALA A 76 1.64 3.72 -0.20
N TYR A 77 0.92 4.59 0.51
CA TYR A 77 -0.42 4.98 0.13
C TYR A 77 -0.35 6.06 -0.96
N GLU A 78 -0.82 5.72 -2.14
CA GLU A 78 -0.75 6.55 -3.35
C GLU A 78 -2.15 6.59 -4.00
N PRO A 79 -3.05 7.48 -3.55
CA PRO A 79 -4.36 7.61 -4.18
C PRO A 79 -4.17 7.91 -5.67
N ILE A 80 -4.69 7.04 -6.54
CA ILE A 80 -4.38 7.05 -7.98
C ILE A 80 -4.82 8.39 -8.59
N TRP A 81 -5.93 8.93 -8.10
CA TRP A 81 -6.49 10.20 -8.52
C TRP A 81 -5.63 11.44 -8.16
N ALA A 82 -4.66 11.29 -7.27
CA ALA A 82 -3.73 12.35 -6.85
C ALA A 82 -2.37 12.30 -7.57
N ILE A 83 -2.12 11.30 -8.43
CA ILE A 83 -0.85 11.12 -9.12
C ILE A 83 -0.82 11.97 -10.39
N GLY A 84 0.07 12.97 -10.46
CA GLY A 84 0.29 13.78 -11.67
C GLY A 84 -0.88 14.69 -12.08
N THR A 85 -1.99 14.71 -11.33
CA THR A 85 -3.19 15.51 -11.64
C THR A 85 -3.16 16.92 -11.05
N GLY A 86 -2.23 17.19 -10.13
CA GLY A 86 -2.19 18.43 -9.34
C GLY A 86 -3.29 18.51 -8.27
N LYS A 87 -4.17 17.52 -8.18
CA LYS A 87 -5.06 17.32 -7.03
C LYS A 87 -4.28 16.54 -5.97
N THR A 88 -4.29 17.04 -4.74
CA THR A 88 -3.61 16.41 -3.61
C THR A 88 -4.67 16.04 -2.57
N ALA A 89 -4.54 14.87 -1.96
CA ALA A 89 -5.39 14.54 -0.81
C ALA A 89 -5.08 15.51 0.33
N THR A 90 -6.10 15.90 1.10
CA THR A 90 -5.82 16.67 2.31
C THR A 90 -5.05 15.80 3.31
N ASN A 91 -4.37 16.43 4.26
CA ASN A 91 -3.63 15.71 5.30
C ASN A 91 -4.55 14.77 6.09
N GLU A 92 -5.79 15.18 6.31
CA GLU A 92 -6.83 14.39 7.00
C GLU A 92 -7.24 13.18 6.17
N GLN A 93 -7.47 13.35 4.86
CA GLN A 93 -7.81 12.23 3.95
C GLN A 93 -6.66 11.22 3.87
N ALA A 94 -5.41 11.71 3.79
CA ALA A 94 -4.24 10.85 3.79
C ALA A 94 -4.14 10.06 5.09
N ASN A 95 -4.29 10.73 6.24
CA ASN A 95 -4.17 10.08 7.55
C ASN A 95 -5.33 9.10 7.84
N GLU A 96 -6.54 9.39 7.36
CA GLU A 96 -7.70 8.49 7.44
C GLU A 96 -7.41 7.15 6.74
N THR A 97 -6.97 7.20 5.48
CA THR A 97 -6.66 5.97 4.73
C THR A 97 -5.44 5.26 5.30
N ILE A 98 -4.41 5.99 5.76
CA ILE A 98 -3.24 5.41 6.43
C ILE A 98 -3.64 4.67 7.71
N MET A 99 -4.59 5.21 8.48
CA MET A 99 -5.13 4.53 9.66
C MET A 99 -5.86 3.24 9.26
N ALA A 100 -6.66 3.27 8.18
CA ALA A 100 -7.32 2.07 7.66
C ALA A 100 -6.31 0.99 7.25
N ILE A 101 -5.24 1.36 6.54
CA ILE A 101 -4.13 0.46 6.18
C ILE A 101 -3.49 -0.12 7.45
N ARG A 102 -3.20 0.72 8.44
CA ARG A 102 -2.59 0.28 9.71
C ARG A 102 -3.49 -0.74 10.42
N ASN A 103 -4.80 -0.51 10.45
CA ASN A 103 -5.76 -1.46 11.04
C ASN A 103 -5.77 -2.82 10.32
N VAL A 104 -5.59 -2.83 9.00
CA VAL A 104 -5.44 -4.08 8.24
C VAL A 104 -4.16 -4.82 8.66
N VAL A 105 -3.05 -4.12 8.85
CA VAL A 105 -1.81 -4.73 9.35
C VAL A 105 -1.98 -5.27 10.77
N VAL A 106 -2.72 -4.56 11.65
CA VAL A 106 -3.08 -5.06 12.99
C VAL A 106 -3.88 -6.36 12.89
N GLU A 107 -4.90 -6.41 12.03
CA GLU A 107 -5.73 -7.60 11.83
C GLU A 107 -4.90 -8.81 11.37
N MET A 108 -3.94 -8.60 10.48
CA MET A 108 -3.14 -9.68 9.90
C MET A 108 -1.98 -10.13 10.79
N PHE A 109 -1.31 -9.20 11.48
CA PHE A 109 -0.01 -9.47 12.12
C PHE A 109 0.07 -9.06 13.59
N GLY A 110 -0.91 -8.29 14.08
CA GLY A 110 -0.97 -7.76 15.44
C GLY A 110 -0.37 -6.35 15.59
N GLU A 111 -0.66 -5.72 16.71
CA GLU A 111 -0.33 -4.32 17.01
C GLU A 111 1.18 -4.04 17.00
N GLU A 112 1.99 -4.92 17.61
CA GLU A 112 3.45 -4.78 17.65
C GLU A 112 4.10 -4.72 16.25
N VAL A 113 3.55 -5.46 15.29
CA VAL A 113 4.03 -5.44 13.91
C VAL A 113 3.57 -4.16 13.23
N ALA A 114 2.29 -3.81 13.38
CA ALA A 114 1.73 -2.62 12.77
C ALA A 114 2.48 -1.36 13.18
N ASP A 115 2.81 -1.19 14.46
CA ASP A 115 3.56 -0.04 14.99
C ASP A 115 4.94 0.16 14.36
N LYS A 116 5.58 -0.93 13.91
CA LYS A 116 6.88 -0.89 13.23
C LYS A 116 6.76 -0.63 11.73
N VAL A 117 5.63 -0.99 11.12
CA VAL A 117 5.41 -0.79 9.67
C VAL A 117 5.34 0.70 9.36
N ARG A 118 6.22 1.12 8.44
CA ARG A 118 6.25 2.48 7.90
C ARG A 118 5.20 2.58 6.80
N ILE A 119 4.31 3.56 6.92
CA ILE A 119 3.31 3.88 5.90
C ILE A 119 3.60 5.29 5.39
N GLN A 120 3.92 5.39 4.11
CA GLN A 120 4.22 6.62 3.40
C GLN A 120 2.97 7.14 2.69
N TYR A 121 2.98 8.44 2.37
CA TYR A 121 2.05 9.05 1.44
C TYR A 121 2.79 9.47 0.16
N GLY A 122 2.25 9.17 -1.02
CA GLY A 122 2.90 9.44 -2.31
C GLY A 122 2.09 10.26 -3.33
N GLY A 123 0.98 10.90 -2.94
CA GLY A 123 0.16 11.70 -3.87
C GLY A 123 0.59 13.16 -4.00
N SER A 124 1.24 13.56 -5.10
CA SER A 124 1.55 14.98 -5.42
C SER A 124 2.17 15.79 -4.26
N VAL A 125 3.13 15.19 -3.54
CA VAL A 125 3.85 15.82 -2.42
C VAL A 125 4.71 16.98 -2.92
N LYS A 126 4.70 18.09 -2.20
CA LYS A 126 5.52 19.28 -2.48
C LYS A 126 6.49 19.55 -1.31
N PRO A 127 7.66 20.16 -1.58
CA PRO A 127 8.64 20.53 -0.56
C PRO A 127 8.13 21.52 0.49
#